data_AF-A0A3D0PLS9-F1
#
_entry.id   AF-A0A3D0PLS9-F1
#
_cell.length_a   1.000
_cell.length_b   1.000
_cell.length_c   1.000
_cell.angle_alpha   90.00
_cell.angle_beta   90.00
_cell.angle_gamma   90.00
#
_symmetry.space_group_name_H-M   'P 1'
#
loop_
_entity.id
_entity.type
_entity.pdbx_description
1 polymer ?
#
loop_
_entity_poly.entity_id
_entity_poly.type
_entity_poly.pdbx_seq_one_letter_code
_entity_poly.pdbx_strand_id
1 'polypeptide(L)'
;MIKEIYEVKNPGLMVADIPVDLSNSDSVKYYTGLSDASKIKEAVASEAMIGSQAYSLVLVQLNDEKDAETVADEMLKGIDTRKWICVEADDLRVVGHDDVIMLFMVSSALKENVTSKQMVDAFKEVCDGELDIELKK
;
A
#
# COMPACT_ATOMS: atom_id res chain seq x y z
N MET A 1 2.71 -7.29 10.30
CA MET A 1 2.54 -5.85 10.04
C MET A 1 1.12 -5.42 9.66
N ILE A 2 0.47 -5.91 8.59
CA ILE A 2 -0.92 -5.48 8.24
C ILE A 2 -1.89 -5.61 9.43
N LYS A 3 -1.86 -6.77 10.11
CA LYS A 3 -2.70 -7.00 11.29
C LYS A 3 -2.46 -5.98 12.40
N GLU A 4 -1.20 -5.60 12.65
CA GLU A 4 -0.82 -4.62 13.67
C GLU A 4 -1.31 -3.22 13.28
N ILE A 5 -1.20 -2.83 12.01
CA ILE A 5 -1.77 -1.58 11.49
C ILE A 5 -3.29 -1.57 11.72
N TYR A 6 -3.98 -2.69 11.52
CA TYR A 6 -5.43 -2.81 11.74
C TYR A 6 -5.85 -2.87 13.21
N GLU A 7 -4.94 -3.26 14.11
CA GLU A 7 -5.14 -3.15 15.55
C GLU A 7 -5.11 -1.68 16.00
N VAL A 8 -4.27 -0.84 15.38
CA VAL A 8 -4.23 0.62 15.60
C VAL A 8 -5.40 1.33 14.89
N LYS A 9 -5.59 1.06 13.60
CA LYS A 9 -6.65 1.63 12.77
C LYS A 9 -7.34 0.56 11.92
N ASN A 10 -8.48 0.08 12.42
CA ASN A 10 -9.36 -0.77 11.64
C ASN A 10 -10.01 0.03 10.48
N PRO A 11 -9.95 -0.46 9.23
CA PRO A 11 -10.53 0.22 8.08
C PRO A 11 -12.06 0.15 8.06
N GLY A 12 -12.70 -0.67 8.90
CA GLY A 12 -14.16 -0.84 8.93
C GLY A 12 -14.70 -1.53 7.67
N LEU A 13 -13.85 -2.27 6.95
CA LEU A 13 -14.15 -2.99 5.72
C LEU A 13 -13.84 -4.48 5.90
N MET A 14 -14.52 -5.32 5.13
CA MET A 14 -14.10 -6.71 4.97
C MET A 14 -12.94 -6.74 3.98
N VAL A 15 -11.75 -7.08 4.46
CA VAL A 15 -10.53 -7.12 3.66
C VAL A 15 -9.95 -8.53 3.62
N ALA A 16 -9.20 -8.82 2.57
CA ALA A 16 -8.46 -10.06 2.43
C ALA A 16 -7.00 -9.75 2.11
N ASP A 17 -6.09 -10.49 2.77
CA ASP A 17 -4.67 -10.40 2.52
C ASP A 17 -4.30 -11.33 1.35
N ILE A 18 -3.62 -10.75 0.36
CA ILE A 18 -3.28 -11.36 -0.91
C ILE A 18 -1.76 -11.26 -1.06
N PRO A 19 -1.03 -12.39 -0.95
CA PRO A 19 0.40 -12.40 -1.28
C PRO A 19 0.61 -12.01 -2.74
N VAL A 20 1.54 -11.09 -2.99
CA VAL A 20 1.89 -10.68 -4.35
C VAL A 20 2.80 -11.73 -4.96
N ASP A 21 2.42 -12.24 -6.13
CA ASP A 21 3.24 -13.18 -6.89
C ASP A 21 4.37 -12.44 -7.61
N LEU A 22 5.57 -12.44 -7.01
CA LEU A 22 6.75 -11.77 -7.55
C LEU A 22 7.26 -12.36 -8.86
N SER A 23 6.85 -13.59 -9.22
CA SER A 23 7.20 -14.21 -10.50
C SER A 23 6.31 -13.74 -11.65
N ASN A 24 5.22 -13.05 -11.34
CA ASN A 24 4.25 -12.55 -12.30
C ASN A 24 4.27 -11.02 -12.35
N SER A 25 4.80 -10.46 -13.44
CA SER A 25 4.90 -9.01 -13.63
C SER A 25 3.55 -8.30 -13.62
N ASP A 26 2.47 -8.93 -14.09
CA ASP A 26 1.13 -8.33 -14.06
C ASP A 26 0.62 -8.23 -12.61
N SER A 27 0.92 -9.25 -11.78
CA SER A 27 0.59 -9.24 -10.35
C SER A 27 1.37 -8.14 -9.61
N VAL A 28 2.69 -8.08 -9.82
CA VAL A 28 3.56 -7.04 -9.24
C VAL A 28 3.05 -5.65 -9.61
N LYS A 29 2.81 -5.40 -10.91
CA LYS A 29 2.31 -4.12 -11.40
C LYS A 29 0.93 -3.76 -10.85
N TYR A 30 0.02 -4.73 -10.77
CA TYR A 30 -1.35 -4.51 -10.30
C TYR A 30 -1.41 -4.08 -8.83
N TYR A 31 -0.58 -4.68 -7.96
CA TYR A 31 -0.60 -4.37 -6.53
C TYR A 31 0.35 -3.24 -6.17
N THR A 32 1.56 -3.22 -6.72
CA THR A 32 2.61 -2.29 -6.29
C THR A 32 2.80 -1.10 -7.22
N GLY A 33 2.40 -1.21 -8.49
CA GLY A 33 2.75 -0.25 -9.53
C GLY A 33 4.14 -0.42 -10.14
N LEU A 34 4.96 -1.34 -9.61
CA LEU A 34 6.32 -1.59 -10.10
C LEU A 34 6.33 -2.34 -11.43
N SER A 35 7.35 -2.09 -12.25
CA SER A 35 7.57 -2.79 -13.53
C SER A 35 8.17 -4.19 -13.36
N ASP A 36 8.91 -4.41 -12.28
CA ASP A 36 9.56 -5.68 -11.96
C ASP A 36 9.79 -5.82 -10.45
N ALA A 37 10.10 -7.04 -10.01
CA ALA A 37 10.26 -7.38 -8.60
C ALA A 37 11.74 -7.53 -8.15
N SER A 38 12.71 -7.02 -8.92
CA SER A 38 14.13 -7.30 -8.64
C SER A 38 14.64 -6.71 -7.32
N LYS A 39 14.05 -5.61 -6.85
CA LYS A 39 14.43 -4.89 -5.62
C LYS A 39 13.62 -5.31 -4.39
N ILE A 40 12.61 -6.16 -4.57
CA ILE A 40 11.67 -6.53 -3.52
C ILE A 40 11.89 -7.98 -3.12
N LYS A 41 11.80 -8.23 -1.81
CA LYS A 41 11.96 -9.53 -1.19
C LYS A 41 10.62 -10.26 -1.09
N GLU A 42 9.60 -9.55 -0.62
CA GLU A 42 8.23 -10.03 -0.53
C GLU A 42 7.25 -8.85 -0.53
N ALA A 43 6.01 -9.11 -0.91
CA ALA A 43 4.95 -8.11 -0.87
C ALA A 43 3.60 -8.75 -0.57
N VAL A 44 2.75 -8.01 0.13
CA VAL A 44 1.39 -8.43 0.48
C VAL A 44 0.45 -7.23 0.32
N ALA A 45 -0.69 -7.47 -0.34
CA ALA A 45 -1.77 -6.49 -0.47
C ALA A 45 -2.93 -6.89 0.45
N SER A 46 -3.61 -5.91 1.03
CA SER A 46 -4.86 -6.05 1.74
C SER A 46 -5.91 -5.25 0.98
N GLU A 47 -6.85 -5.97 0.35
CA GLU A 47 -7.85 -5.41 -0.57
C GLU A 47 -9.25 -5.59 0.00
N ALA A 48 -10.16 -4.69 -0.33
CA ALA A 48 -11.57 -4.88 0.02
C ALA A 48 -12.16 -6.09 -0.72
N MET A 49 -12.86 -6.95 0.01
CA MET A 49 -13.54 -8.13 -0.57
C MET A 49 -14.72 -7.74 -1.47
N ILE A 50 -15.23 -6.52 -1.34
CA ILE A 50 -16.29 -5.97 -2.18
C ILE A 50 -15.63 -5.14 -3.29
N GLY A 51 -15.65 -5.65 -4.52
CA GLY A 51 -14.96 -5.03 -5.66
C GLY A 51 -15.44 -3.63 -6.08
N SER A 52 -16.53 -3.13 -5.49
CA SER A 52 -16.99 -1.74 -5.64
C SER A 52 -16.45 -0.80 -4.54
N GLN A 53 -15.44 -1.23 -3.78
CA GLN A 53 -14.76 -0.43 -2.77
C GLN A 53 -13.30 -0.30 -3.18
N ALA A 54 -12.90 0.88 -3.67
CA ALA A 54 -11.51 1.17 -3.99
C ALA A 54 -10.74 1.39 -2.68
N TYR A 55 -10.12 0.32 -2.18
CA TYR A 55 -9.28 0.29 -0.99
C TYR A 55 -8.17 -0.73 -1.23
N SER A 56 -6.92 -0.31 -1.06
CA SER A 56 -5.74 -1.15 -1.21
C SER A 56 -4.64 -0.66 -0.27
N LEU A 57 -4.24 -1.52 0.67
CA LEU A 57 -3.04 -1.35 1.48
C LEU A 57 -2.01 -2.37 1.01
N VAL A 58 -0.82 -1.93 0.63
CA VAL A 58 0.23 -2.80 0.12
C VAL A 58 1.49 -2.57 0.92
N LEU A 59 2.05 -3.65 1.46
CA LEU A 59 3.36 -3.65 2.09
C LEU A 59 4.35 -4.36 1.17
N VAL A 60 5.50 -3.73 0.97
CA VAL A 60 6.62 -4.25 0.20
C VAL A 60 7.84 -4.26 1.10
N GLN A 61 8.44 -5.43 1.29
CA GLN A 61 9.76 -5.54 1.91
C GLN A 61 10.84 -5.56 0.82
N LEU A 62 11.88 -4.77 0.99
CA LEU A 62 12.98 -4.61 0.06
C LEU A 62 14.08 -5.64 0.29
N ASN A 63 14.94 -5.82 -0.73
CA ASN A 63 16.19 -6.57 -0.57
C ASN A 63 17.28 -5.75 0.15
N ASP A 64 17.27 -4.41 -0.04
CA ASP A 64 18.20 -3.45 0.58
C ASP A 64 17.44 -2.14 0.84
N GLU A 65 17.54 -1.62 2.06
CA GLU A 65 16.92 -0.34 2.48
C GLU A 65 17.34 0.84 1.60
N LYS A 66 18.51 0.78 0.95
CA LYS A 66 19.00 1.85 0.08
C LYS A 66 18.14 2.08 -1.16
N ASP A 67 17.35 1.07 -1.55
CA ASP A 67 16.43 1.18 -2.67
C ASP A 67 15.10 1.84 -2.29
N ALA A 68 14.87 2.14 -1.00
CA ALA A 68 13.56 2.53 -0.50
C ALA A 68 12.98 3.79 -1.17
N GLU A 69 13.78 4.85 -1.30
CA GLU A 69 13.31 6.09 -1.95
C GLU A 69 12.93 5.86 -3.42
N THR A 70 13.74 5.07 -4.13
CA THR A 70 13.50 4.80 -5.55
C THR A 70 12.25 3.94 -5.74
N VAL A 71 12.12 2.88 -4.96
CA VAL A 71 10.95 1.99 -5.04
C VAL A 71 9.68 2.71 -4.61
N ALA A 72 9.72 3.55 -3.56
CA ALA A 72 8.55 4.31 -3.12
C ALA A 72 8.06 5.31 -4.20
N ASP A 73 8.98 6.00 -4.87
CA ASP A 73 8.65 6.90 -5.98
C ASP A 73 8.09 6.16 -7.20
N GLU A 74 8.68 5.01 -7.56
CA GLU A 74 8.18 4.14 -8.62
C GLU A 74 6.78 3.62 -8.32
N MET A 75 6.51 3.17 -7.09
CA MET A 75 5.20 2.72 -6.64
C MET A 75 4.16 3.85 -6.75
N LEU A 76 4.47 5.05 -6.25
CA LEU A 76 3.56 6.20 -6.28
C LEU A 76 3.20 6.61 -7.72
N LYS A 77 4.18 6.59 -8.63
CA LYS A 77 3.99 6.98 -10.04
C LYS A 77 3.34 5.87 -10.87
N GLY A 78 3.67 4.62 -10.57
CA GLY A 78 3.30 3.45 -11.37
C GLY A 78 1.96 2.83 -10.99
N ILE A 79 1.48 3.02 -9.76
CA ILE A 79 0.20 2.42 -9.33
C ILE A 79 -0.97 2.97 -10.13
N ASP A 80 -1.80 2.06 -10.62
CA ASP A 80 -3.06 2.42 -11.28
C ASP A 80 -4.17 2.58 -10.24
N THR A 81 -4.52 3.82 -9.92
CA THR A 81 -5.61 4.13 -9.00
C THR A 81 -7.01 3.80 -9.57
N ARG A 82 -7.08 3.43 -10.85
CA ARG A 82 -8.29 3.00 -11.58
C ARG A 82 -8.24 1.52 -11.97
N LYS A 83 -7.44 0.71 -11.27
CA LYS A 83 -7.33 -0.74 -11.54
C LYS A 83 -8.66 -1.51 -11.36
N TRP A 84 -9.67 -0.90 -10.73
CA TRP A 84 -11.01 -1.45 -10.61
C TRP A 84 -11.96 -0.83 -11.64
N ILE A 85 -12.86 -1.63 -12.20
CA ILE A 85 -13.71 -1.22 -13.34
C ILE A 85 -14.71 -0.10 -12.98
N CYS A 86 -15.21 -0.08 -11.74
CA CYS A 86 -16.33 0.78 -11.34
C CYS A 86 -15.94 1.92 -10.39
N VAL A 87 -14.72 1.91 -9.87
CA VAL A 87 -14.29 2.79 -8.78
C VAL A 87 -12.83 3.16 -8.96
N GLU A 88 -12.46 4.31 -8.40
CA GLU A 88 -11.09 4.80 -8.37
C GLU A 88 -10.72 5.24 -6.97
N ALA A 89 -9.43 5.10 -6.65
CA ALA A 89 -8.84 5.75 -5.49
C ALA A 89 -8.39 7.17 -5.86
N ASP A 90 -8.71 8.13 -5.01
CA ASP A 90 -8.31 9.55 -5.15
C ASP A 90 -7.49 10.05 -3.96
N ASP A 91 -7.31 9.22 -2.92
CA ASP A 91 -6.45 9.47 -1.77
C ASP A 91 -5.34 8.42 -1.73
N LEU A 92 -4.13 8.79 -2.18
CA LEU A 92 -2.96 7.91 -2.35
C LEU A 92 -1.75 8.45 -1.58
N ARG A 93 -1.12 7.57 -0.79
CA ARG A 93 0.14 7.83 -0.11
C ARG A 93 1.08 6.64 -0.22
N VAL A 94 2.37 6.92 -0.23
CA VAL A 94 3.43 5.93 -0.09
C VAL A 94 4.37 6.39 1.00
N VAL A 95 4.60 5.55 2.00
CA VAL A 95 5.49 5.82 3.12
C VAL A 95 6.46 4.65 3.30
N GLY A 96 7.60 4.91 3.92
CA GLY A 96 8.61 3.88 4.15
C GLY A 96 9.27 4.03 5.51
N HIS A 97 9.64 2.89 6.08
CA HIS A 97 10.46 2.79 7.28
C HIS A 97 11.42 1.60 7.13
N ASP A 98 12.72 1.82 7.33
CA ASP A 98 13.78 0.84 7.10
C ASP A 98 13.67 0.18 5.70
N ASP A 99 13.50 -1.14 5.64
CA ASP A 99 13.35 -1.93 4.43
C ASP A 99 11.89 -2.18 4.02
N VAL A 100 10.91 -1.53 4.67
CA VAL A 100 9.48 -1.71 4.40
C VAL A 100 8.85 -0.45 3.84
N ILE A 101 8.16 -0.59 2.70
CA ILE A 101 7.35 0.46 2.09
C ILE A 101 5.88 0.08 2.20
N MET A 102 5.07 1.02 2.69
CA MET A 102 3.61 0.96 2.60
C MET A 102 3.11 1.88 1.49
N LEU A 103 2.41 1.30 0.51
CA LEU A 103 1.50 2.05 -0.36
C LEU A 103 0.08 1.90 0.15
N PHE A 104 -0.62 3.01 0.28
CA PHE A 104 -2.02 3.02 0.65
C PHE A 104 -2.81 3.90 -0.30
N MET A 105 -3.86 3.33 -0.89
CA MET A 105 -4.81 4.08 -1.70
C MET A 105 -6.26 3.75 -1.34
N VAL A 106 -7.08 4.78 -1.30
CA VAL A 106 -8.51 4.66 -1.00
C VAL A 106 -9.33 5.68 -1.78
N SER A 107 -10.59 5.37 -2.04
CA SER A 107 -11.56 6.35 -2.52
C SER A 107 -12.07 7.23 -1.37
N SER A 108 -12.18 8.53 -1.61
CA SER A 108 -12.81 9.49 -0.70
C SER A 108 -14.29 9.17 -0.41
N ALA A 109 -14.93 8.31 -1.20
CA ALA A 109 -16.23 7.74 -0.88
C ALA A 109 -16.23 6.92 0.43
N LEU A 110 -15.06 6.42 0.85
CA LEU A 110 -14.86 5.62 2.07
C LEU A 110 -14.31 6.45 3.24
N LYS A 111 -14.28 7.79 3.15
CA LYS A 111 -13.70 8.66 4.18
C LYS A 111 -14.29 8.50 5.59
N GLU A 112 -15.55 8.06 5.69
CA GLU A 112 -16.21 7.78 6.97
C GLU A 112 -15.65 6.52 7.64
N ASN A 113 -15.07 5.62 6.84
CA ASN A 113 -14.41 4.40 7.27
C ASN A 113 -12.92 4.65 7.53
N VAL A 114 -12.22 5.18 6.52
CA VAL A 114 -10.77 5.29 6.51
C VAL A 114 -10.27 6.32 5.48
N THR A 115 -9.14 6.95 5.80
CA THR A 115 -8.40 7.86 4.92
C THR A 115 -6.93 7.43 4.86
N SER A 116 -6.20 7.86 3.83
CA SER A 116 -4.76 7.55 3.74
C SER A 116 -3.98 8.06 4.93
N LYS A 117 -4.34 9.24 5.45
CA LYS A 117 -3.69 9.82 6.61
C LYS A 117 -3.83 8.92 7.84
N GLN A 118 -5.03 8.41 8.12
CA GLN A 118 -5.25 7.54 9.27
C GLN A 118 -4.45 6.23 9.18
N MET A 119 -4.27 5.70 7.97
CA MET A 119 -3.48 4.49 7.76
C MET A 119 -1.98 4.75 7.83
N VAL A 120 -1.51 5.91 7.35
CA VAL A 120 -0.12 6.35 7.54
C VAL A 120 0.18 6.59 9.01
N ASP A 121 -0.71 7.25 9.75
CA ASP A 121 -0.55 7.46 11.20
C ASP A 121 -0.48 6.11 11.94
N ALA A 122 -1.29 5.13 11.55
CA ALA A 122 -1.26 3.79 12.11
C ALA A 122 0.03 3.01 11.75
N PHE A 123 0.48 3.09 10.50
CA PHE A 123 1.76 2.51 10.08
C PHE A 123 2.92 3.12 10.86
N LYS A 124 2.93 4.44 11.01
CA LYS A 124 3.92 5.17 11.79
C LYS A 124 3.96 4.71 13.25
N GLU A 125 2.80 4.46 13.88
CA GLU A 125 2.75 3.94 15.25
C GLU A 125 3.32 2.52 15.35
N VAL A 126 3.11 1.66 14.34
CA VAL A 126 3.72 0.33 14.25
C VAL A 126 5.23 0.40 14.01
N CYS A 127 5.71 1.47 13.37
CA CYS A 127 7.12 1.77 13.11
C CYS A 127 7.77 2.66 14.19
N ASP A 128 7.37 2.51 15.46
CA ASP A 128 7.92 3.25 16.61
C ASP A 128 7.87 4.79 16.50
N GLY A 129 7.02 5.32 15.62
CA GLY A 129 6.81 6.75 15.45
C GLY A 129 7.71 7.43 14.40
N GLU A 130 8.50 6.67 13.63
CA GLU A 130 9.43 7.21 12.62
C GLU A 130 9.05 6.77 11.20
N LEU A 131 9.30 7.64 10.23
CA LEU A 131 9.14 7.37 8.80
C LEU A 131 10.32 8.01 8.06
N ASP A 132 10.99 7.23 7.23
CA ASP A 132 12.10 7.69 6.40
C ASP A 132 11.60 8.34 5.12
N ILE A 133 10.43 7.91 4.65
CA ILE A 133 9.82 8.34 3.39
C ILE A 133 8.35 8.69 3.63
N GLU A 134 7.93 9.85 3.12
CA GLU A 134 6.51 10.23 3.05
C GLU A 134 6.20 10.94 1.72
N LEU A 135 5.52 10.22 0.82
CA LEU A 135 5.10 10.68 -0.49
C LEU A 135 3.57 10.65 -0.62
N LYS A 136 3.02 11.58 -1.41
CA LYS A 136 1.57 11.68 -1.67
C LYS A 136 1.29 12.18 -3.08
N LYS A 137 0.10 11.88 -3.60
CA LYS A 137 -0.40 12.37 -4.89
C LYS A 137 -1.66 13.20 -4.71
#